data_AF-A0A1E3JH31-F1
#
_entry.id   AF-A0A1E3JH31-F1
#
_cell.length_a   1.000
_cell.length_b   1.000
_cell.length_c   1.000
_cell.angle_alpha   90.00
_cell.angle_beta   90.00
_cell.angle_gamma   90.00
#
_symmetry.space_group_name_H-M   'P 1'
#
loop_
_entity.id
_entity.type
_entity.pdbx_description
1 polymer ?
#
loop_
_entity_poly.entity_id
_entity_poly.type
_entity_poly.pdbx_seq_one_letter_code
_entity_poly.pdbx_strand_id
1 'polypeptide(L)'
;MAPAPQAAAGWSDEKIKAAAERTRDICSAGIRKQMKWQPSCKKGSAKWAYEGSVAHPDVFYTAFALEKPEGKKKAWKLKTLTVSELENFTGPIEASIRYGSLQLTGGTVRVNWNADDLTYKLAGSYGL
;
A
#
# COMPACT_ATOMS: atom_id res chain seq x y z
N MET A 1 -0.66 33.62 14.93
CA MET A 1 -0.23 32.33 14.33
C MET A 1 -1.48 31.49 14.19
N ALA A 2 -1.82 31.06 12.97
CA ALA A 2 -3.15 30.56 12.61
C ALA A 2 -3.60 29.33 13.43
N PRO A 3 -4.89 29.20 13.77
CA PRO A 3 -5.44 28.02 14.44
C PRO A 3 -5.55 26.85 13.45
N ALA A 4 -4.88 25.74 13.76
CA ALA A 4 -5.00 24.50 12.99
C ALA A 4 -6.43 23.94 13.14
N PRO A 5 -7.07 23.51 12.04
CA PRO A 5 -8.45 23.06 12.07
C PRO A 5 -8.55 21.68 12.75
N GLN A 6 -9.47 21.66 13.69
CA GLN A 6 -9.98 20.55 14.45
C GLN A 6 -10.42 19.39 13.53
N ALA A 7 -9.65 18.29 13.49
CA ALA A 7 -10.05 17.03 12.86
C ALA A 7 -10.50 16.03 13.94
N ALA A 8 -11.80 15.77 13.94
CA ALA A 8 -12.57 14.70 14.57
C ALA A 8 -11.87 13.68 15.51
N ALA A 9 -12.29 13.75 16.78
CA ALA A 9 -12.49 12.66 17.76
C ALA A 9 -11.99 11.24 17.42
N GLY A 10 -10.99 10.77 18.19
CA GLY A 10 -10.75 9.34 18.48
C GLY A 10 -9.34 8.83 18.16
N TRP A 11 -8.68 9.40 17.16
CA TRP A 11 -7.32 9.00 16.74
C TRP A 11 -6.43 10.24 16.68
N SER A 12 -5.56 10.42 17.68
CA SER A 12 -4.53 11.47 17.65
C SER A 12 -3.64 11.31 16.41
N ASP A 13 -3.20 12.42 15.81
CA ASP A 13 -2.33 12.43 14.62
C ASP A 13 -1.11 11.50 14.76
N GLU A 14 -0.56 11.43 15.97
CA GLU A 14 0.55 10.55 16.32
C GLU A 14 0.19 9.06 16.21
N LYS A 15 -1.02 8.67 16.64
CA LYS A 15 -1.53 7.30 16.44
C LYS A 15 -1.79 7.01 14.97
N ILE A 16 -2.28 8.00 14.22
CA ILE A 16 -2.52 7.85 12.78
C ILE A 16 -1.21 7.59 12.06
N LYS A 17 -0.16 8.36 12.38
CA LYS A 17 1.18 8.21 11.82
C LYS A 17 1.82 6.87 12.21
N ALA A 18 1.77 6.50 13.49
CA ALA A 18 2.33 5.23 13.96
C ALA A 18 1.60 4.01 13.35
N ALA A 19 0.27 4.08 13.21
CA ALA A 19 -0.49 3.05 12.52
C ALA A 19 -0.21 3.04 11.02
N ALA A 20 0.00 4.21 10.39
CA ALA A 20 0.35 4.31 8.99
C ALA A 20 1.72 3.67 8.69
N GLU A 21 2.72 3.92 9.54
CA GLU A 21 4.03 3.27 9.47
C GLU A 21 3.92 1.76 9.67
N ARG A 22 3.13 1.30 10.65
CA ARG A 22 2.84 -0.14 10.82
C ARG A 22 2.13 -0.74 9.60
N THR A 23 1.15 -0.06 9.04
CA THR A 23 0.44 -0.52 7.84
C THR A 23 1.39 -0.62 6.65
N ARG A 24 2.29 0.35 6.46
CA ARG A 24 3.35 0.29 5.43
C ARG A 24 4.28 -0.90 5.63
N ASP A 25 4.75 -1.11 6.86
CA ASP A 25 5.62 -2.24 7.20
C ASP A 25 4.93 -3.58 6.98
N ILE A 26 3.72 -3.76 7.53
CA ILE A 26 2.90 -4.97 7.37
C ILE A 26 2.58 -5.21 5.89
N CYS A 27 2.27 -4.16 5.14
CA CYS A 27 2.03 -4.23 3.70
C CYS A 27 3.30 -4.71 2.97
N SER A 28 4.45 -4.08 3.22
CA SER A 28 5.73 -4.47 2.60
C SER A 28 6.10 -5.92 2.93
N ALA A 29 5.97 -6.31 4.19
CA ALA A 29 6.23 -7.66 4.67
C ALA A 29 5.24 -8.67 4.09
N GLY A 30 3.97 -8.30 3.96
CA GLY A 30 2.92 -9.12 3.37
C GLY A 30 3.13 -9.36 1.88
N ILE A 31 3.48 -8.31 1.13
CA ILE A 31 3.83 -8.40 -0.29
C ILE A 31 5.08 -9.26 -0.45
N ARG A 32 6.14 -9.01 0.33
CA ARG A 32 7.38 -9.80 0.32
C ARG A 32 7.13 -11.28 0.63
N LYS A 33 6.19 -11.58 1.54
CA LYS A 33 5.79 -12.95 1.88
C LYS A 33 4.99 -13.62 0.75
N GLN A 34 4.23 -12.84 -0.02
CA GLN A 34 3.56 -13.31 -1.25
C GLN A 34 4.51 -13.43 -2.44
N MET A 35 5.61 -12.67 -2.47
CA MET A 35 6.69 -12.77 -3.47
C MET A 35 7.53 -14.04 -3.25
N LYS A 36 6.89 -15.19 -3.38
CA LYS A 36 7.54 -16.48 -3.38
C LYS A 36 7.97 -16.82 -4.80
N TRP A 37 9.13 -17.44 -4.96
CA TRP A 37 9.56 -17.89 -6.28
C TRP A 37 8.51 -18.82 -6.90
N GLN A 38 8.04 -18.44 -8.09
CA GLN A 38 7.16 -19.24 -8.93
C GLN A 38 7.80 -19.39 -10.32
N PRO A 39 7.52 -20.47 -11.06
CA PRO A 39 8.03 -20.63 -12.42
C PRO A 39 7.61 -19.48 -13.36
N SER A 40 6.45 -18.86 -13.11
CA SER A 40 5.96 -17.68 -13.82
C SER A 40 6.80 -16.41 -13.60
N CYS A 41 7.63 -16.37 -12.54
CA CYS A 41 8.57 -15.27 -12.29
C CYS A 41 9.65 -15.17 -13.38
N LYS A 42 10.01 -16.28 -14.04
CA LYS A 42 10.98 -16.27 -15.17
C LYS A 42 10.52 -15.40 -16.35
N LYS A 43 9.21 -15.19 -16.50
CA LYS A 43 8.62 -14.33 -17.54
C LYS A 43 8.20 -12.96 -17.00
N GLY A 44 8.50 -12.63 -15.73
CA GLY A 44 8.04 -11.39 -15.09
C GLY A 44 6.53 -11.24 -14.99
N SER A 45 5.78 -12.34 -15.09
CA SER A 45 4.30 -12.34 -15.10
C SER A 45 3.68 -12.87 -13.81
N ALA A 46 4.47 -13.08 -12.75
CA ALA A 46 3.93 -13.49 -11.48
C ALA A 46 3.13 -12.33 -10.89
N LYS A 47 1.93 -12.59 -10.37
CA LYS A 47 1.05 -11.57 -9.80
C LYS A 47 0.99 -11.76 -8.30
N TRP A 48 1.06 -10.67 -7.56
CA TRP A 48 0.83 -10.64 -6.13
C TRP A 48 -0.44 -9.82 -5.86
N ALA A 49 -1.19 -10.21 -4.84
CA ALA A 49 -2.40 -9.55 -4.43
C ALA A 49 -2.46 -9.54 -2.91
N TYR A 50 -2.08 -8.43 -2.31
CA TYR A 50 -2.13 -8.23 -0.87
C TYR A 50 -3.41 -7.50 -0.49
N GLU A 51 -4.12 -8.00 0.50
CA GLU A 51 -5.27 -7.34 1.10
C GLU A 51 -5.02 -7.14 2.59
N GLY A 52 -5.33 -5.94 3.07
CA GLY A 52 -5.18 -5.56 4.46
C GLY A 52 -6.34 -4.67 4.89
N SER A 53 -6.63 -4.64 6.17
CA SER A 53 -7.59 -3.70 6.76
C SER A 53 -6.85 -2.67 7.61
N VAL A 54 -7.42 -1.47 7.70
CA VAL A 54 -6.96 -0.42 8.62
C VAL A 54 -8.04 -0.12 9.63
N ALA A 55 -7.63 0.33 10.82
CA ALA A 55 -8.57 0.72 11.87
C ALA A 55 -9.21 2.10 11.64
N HIS A 56 -8.63 2.93 10.76
CA HIS A 56 -9.16 4.26 10.46
C HIS A 56 -8.85 4.68 9.02
N PRO A 57 -9.79 5.33 8.30
CA PRO A 57 -9.56 5.78 6.92
C PRO A 57 -8.39 6.77 6.82
N ASP A 58 -8.25 7.69 7.78
CA ASP A 58 -7.10 8.62 7.83
C ASP A 58 -5.74 7.94 7.92
N VAL A 59 -5.66 6.75 8.54
CA VAL A 59 -4.42 5.96 8.59
C VAL A 59 -4.04 5.53 7.19
N PHE A 60 -5.00 5.09 6.38
CA PHE A 60 -4.74 4.70 4.99
C PHE A 60 -4.33 5.91 4.13
N TYR A 61 -5.06 7.04 4.24
CA TYR A 61 -4.71 8.26 3.50
C TYR A 61 -3.32 8.79 3.89
N THR A 62 -2.99 8.78 5.18
CA THR A 62 -1.66 9.17 5.69
C THR A 62 -0.59 8.16 5.28
N ALA A 63 -0.89 6.85 5.34
CA ALA A 63 0.03 5.78 4.96
C ALA A 63 0.38 5.81 3.48
N PHE A 64 -0.57 6.04 2.59
CA PHE A 64 -0.29 6.08 1.17
C PHE A 64 0.01 7.50 0.65
N ALA A 65 0.15 8.48 1.55
CA ALA A 65 0.27 9.91 1.22
C ALA A 65 -0.78 10.34 0.18
N LEU A 66 -1.98 9.75 0.27
CA LEU A 66 -3.09 10.02 -0.64
C LEU A 66 -3.88 11.17 -0.04
N GLU A 67 -3.92 12.31 -0.74
CA GLU A 67 -4.84 13.39 -0.40
C GLU A 67 -6.27 12.83 -0.33
N LYS A 68 -6.95 13.08 0.80
CA LYS A 68 -8.40 12.87 0.90
C LYS A 68 -9.03 13.67 -0.24
N PRO A 69 -9.75 13.07 -1.19
CA PRO A 69 -10.46 13.85 -2.18
C PRO A 69 -11.53 14.67 -1.44
N GLU A 70 -11.26 15.96 -1.26
CA GLU A 70 -12.04 16.92 -0.46
C GLU A 70 -13.37 17.31 -1.13
N GLY A 71 -13.96 16.39 -1.90
CA GLY A 71 -15.17 16.67 -2.67
C GLY A 71 -15.95 15.40 -2.95
N LYS A 72 -16.76 14.95 -1.97
CA LYS A 72 -18.09 14.30 -2.06
C LYS A 72 -18.44 13.31 -3.20
N LYS A 73 -17.54 12.89 -4.08
CA LYS A 73 -17.80 12.05 -5.25
C LYS A 73 -16.73 10.96 -5.33
N LYS A 74 -17.01 9.89 -4.56
CA LYS A 74 -16.32 8.59 -4.56
C LYS A 74 -14.88 8.67 -4.04
N ALA A 75 -14.69 8.23 -2.78
CA ALA A 75 -13.41 7.65 -2.37
C ALA A 75 -12.88 6.78 -3.51
N TRP A 76 -11.62 6.97 -3.91
CA TRP A 76 -11.04 6.23 -5.03
C TRP A 76 -11.15 4.73 -4.74
N LYS A 77 -12.16 4.07 -5.32
CA LYS A 77 -12.33 2.61 -5.20
C LYS A 77 -11.14 1.89 -5.82
N LEU A 78 -10.49 2.50 -6.81
CA LEU A 78 -9.30 1.92 -7.42
C LEU A 78 -8.38 3.05 -7.87
N LYS A 79 -7.20 3.11 -7.25
CA LYS A 79 -6.10 3.96 -7.65
C LYS A 79 -4.98 3.10 -8.20
N THR A 80 -4.28 3.65 -9.17
CA THR A 80 -3.16 2.98 -9.81
C THR A 80 -1.91 3.76 -9.41
N LEU A 81 -1.00 3.08 -8.70
CA LEU A 81 0.27 3.61 -8.20
C LEU A 81 1.42 2.99 -8.98
N THR A 82 2.52 3.69 -9.10
CA THR A 82 3.75 3.15 -9.70
C THR A 82 4.46 2.27 -8.66
N VAL A 83 5.26 1.31 -9.11
CA VAL A 83 6.13 0.53 -8.20
C VAL A 83 7.04 1.46 -7.41
N SER A 84 7.62 2.47 -8.05
CA SER A 84 8.47 3.46 -7.38
C SER A 84 7.73 4.26 -6.31
N GLU A 85 6.44 4.56 -6.50
CA GLU A 85 5.61 5.20 -5.47
C GLU A 85 5.42 4.27 -4.29
N LEU A 86 5.05 3.01 -4.55
CA LEU A 86 4.95 2.00 -3.51
C LEU A 86 6.26 1.89 -2.71
N GLU A 87 7.39 1.75 -3.40
CA GLU A 87 8.71 1.66 -2.78
C GLU A 87 9.11 2.93 -2.03
N ASN A 88 8.70 4.10 -2.49
CA ASN A 88 8.92 5.37 -1.79
C ASN A 88 8.18 5.43 -0.45
N PHE A 89 6.98 4.83 -0.36
CA PHE A 89 6.19 4.84 0.87
C PHE A 89 6.43 3.64 1.79
N THR A 90 6.59 2.44 1.23
CA THR A 90 6.73 1.20 1.99
C THR A 90 8.17 0.74 2.15
N GLY A 91 9.11 1.38 1.44
CA GLY A 91 10.49 0.91 1.31
C GLY A 91 10.66 -0.09 0.15
N PRO A 92 11.91 -0.41 -0.23
CA PRO A 92 12.21 -1.32 -1.32
C PRO A 92 11.66 -2.72 -1.03
N ILE A 93 10.78 -3.21 -1.90
CA ILE A 93 10.18 -4.54 -1.76
C ILE A 93 10.92 -5.53 -2.63
N GLU A 94 11.93 -6.17 -2.02
CA GLU A 94 12.78 -7.14 -2.68
C GLU A 94 12.78 -8.47 -1.93
N ALA A 95 12.61 -9.57 -2.66
CA ALA A 95 12.68 -10.91 -2.08
C ALA A 95 13.90 -11.66 -2.62
N SER A 96 14.85 -11.96 -1.74
CA SER A 96 16.06 -12.70 -2.09
C SER A 96 15.74 -14.20 -2.20
N ILE A 97 16.11 -14.82 -3.31
CA ILE A 97 15.87 -16.24 -3.57
C ILE A 97 17.19 -16.96 -3.88
N ARG A 98 17.19 -18.28 -3.79
CA ARG A 98 18.39 -19.13 -3.93
C ARG A 98 19.15 -18.94 -5.26
N TYR A 99 18.48 -18.46 -6.31
CA TYR A 99 19.04 -18.32 -7.66
C TYR A 99 18.86 -16.91 -8.25
N GLY A 100 18.59 -15.89 -7.43
CA GLY A 100 18.41 -14.50 -7.89
C GLY A 100 17.67 -13.60 -6.88
N SER A 101 17.19 -12.46 -7.36
CA SER A 101 16.41 -11.51 -6.56
C SER A 101 15.07 -11.27 -7.27
N LEU A 102 13.96 -11.39 -6.54
CA LEU A 102 12.65 -11.04 -7.05
C LEU A 102 12.38 -9.57 -6.78
N GLN A 103 12.07 -8.83 -7.84
CA GLN A 103 11.71 -7.43 -7.79
C GLN A 103 10.34 -7.20 -8.43
N LEU A 104 9.73 -6.07 -8.09
CA LEU A 104 8.47 -5.62 -8.65
C LEU A 104 8.69 -5.18 -10.11
N THR A 105 8.47 -6.08 -11.06
CA THR A 105 8.68 -5.83 -12.51
C THR A 105 7.47 -5.21 -13.18
N GLY A 106 6.27 -5.39 -12.61
CA GLY A 106 5.07 -4.75 -13.12
C GLY A 106 5.07 -3.31 -12.65
N GLY A 107 5.59 -2.38 -13.45
CA GLY A 107 5.76 -0.95 -13.13
C GLY A 107 4.50 -0.20 -12.66
N THR A 108 3.40 -0.91 -12.45
CA THR A 108 2.13 -0.40 -11.96
C THR A 108 1.51 -1.36 -10.94
N VAL A 109 1.16 -0.83 -9.78
CA VAL A 109 0.42 -1.46 -8.68
C VAL A 109 -0.98 -0.88 -8.62
N ARG A 110 -2.00 -1.74 -8.60
CA ARG A 110 -3.39 -1.33 -8.38
C ARG A 110 -3.70 -1.37 -6.90
N VAL A 111 -4.14 -0.26 -6.35
CA VAL A 111 -4.59 -0.12 -4.96
C VAL A 111 -6.07 0.15 -4.96
N ASN A 112 -6.84 -0.85 -4.56
CA ASN A 112 -8.27 -0.75 -4.33
C ASN A 112 -8.50 -0.37 -2.88
N TRP A 113 -9.30 0.67 -2.63
CA TRP A 113 -9.64 1.13 -1.28
C TRP A 113 -11.14 1.07 -1.08
N ASN A 114 -11.57 0.32 -0.06
CA ASN A 114 -12.96 0.17 0.31
C ASN A 114 -13.22 0.94 1.62
N ALA A 115 -13.78 2.14 1.50
CA ALA A 115 -14.02 3.02 2.64
C ALA A 115 -15.08 2.46 3.62
N ASP A 116 -16.04 1.67 3.12
CA ASP A 116 -17.11 1.07 3.93
C ASP A 116 -16.59 -0.03 4.87
N ASP A 117 -15.61 -0.80 4.42
CA ASP A 117 -15.05 -1.95 5.16
C ASP A 117 -13.64 -1.65 5.74
N LEU A 118 -13.12 -0.45 5.45
CA LEU A 118 -11.76 -0.01 5.79
C LEU A 118 -10.67 -0.99 5.31
N THR A 119 -10.94 -1.73 4.24
CA THR A 119 -10.03 -2.66 3.59
C THR A 119 -9.37 -2.03 2.38
N TYR A 120 -8.09 -2.30 2.20
CA TYR A 120 -7.32 -1.98 1.02
C TYR A 120 -6.77 -3.25 0.37
N LYS A 121 -6.74 -3.28 -0.96
CA LYS A 121 -6.20 -4.38 -1.73
C LYS A 121 -5.21 -3.86 -2.76
N LEU A 122 -3.96 -4.26 -2.61
CA LEU A 122 -2.90 -4.00 -3.57
C LEU A 122 -2.73 -5.21 -4.48
N ALA A 123 -2.61 -4.97 -5.77
CA ALA A 123 -2.29 -6.00 -6.74
C ALA A 123 -1.23 -5.48 -7.70
N GLY A 124 -0.20 -6.28 -7.92
CA GLY A 124 0.90 -5.93 -8.80
C GLY A 124 1.49 -7.16 -9.48
N SER A 125 2.56 -6.94 -10.22
CA SER A 125 3.32 -8.02 -10.86
C SER A 125 4.78 -8.00 -10.41
N TYR A 126 5.38 -9.17 -10.32
CA TYR A 126 6.75 -9.39 -9.87
C TYR A 126 7.45 -10.47 -10.69
N GLY A 127 8.78 -10.48 -10.62
CA GLY A 127 9.62 -11.25 -11.51
C GLY A 127 11.07 -11.28 -11.07
N LEU A 128 11.84 -12.09 -11.80
CA LEU A 128 13.30 -12.12 -11.76
C LEU A 128 13.89 -11.09 -12.73
#